data_AF-A0A554WCL5-F1
#
_entry.id   AF-A0A554WCL5-F1
#
_cell.length_a   1.000
_cell.length_b   1.000
_cell.length_c   1.000
_cell.angle_alpha   90.00
_cell.angle_beta   90.00
_cell.angle_gamma   90.00
#
_symmetry.space_group_name_H-M   'P 1'
#
loop_
_entity.id
_entity.type
_entity.pdbx_description
1 polymer ?
#
loop_
_entity_poly.entity_id
_entity_poly.type
_entity_poly.pdbx_seq_one_letter_code
_entity_poly.pdbx_strand_id
1 'polypeptide(L)' 'MAGMGLSFLSLRTVRRELAAGHMALLDICGMPIVGKWYVTHLSQKKLSPAAQAFKKFLIEPAEPLNEAWA' A
#
# COMPACT_ATOMS: atom_id res chain seq x y z
N MET A 1 -18.78 3.44 11.57
CA MET A 1 -17.87 4.57 11.91
C MET A 1 -18.55 5.54 12.87
N ALA A 2 -17.79 6.29 13.67
CA ALA A 2 -18.31 7.15 14.74
C ALA A 2 -18.67 8.60 14.31
N GLY A 3 -18.52 8.95 13.03
CA GLY A 3 -18.96 10.26 12.51
C GLY A 3 -18.14 11.47 12.94
N MET A 4 -16.85 11.27 13.28
CA MET A 4 -15.98 12.32 13.85
C MET A 4 -15.42 13.35 12.83
N GLY A 5 -15.77 13.25 11.54
CA GLY A 5 -15.36 14.19 10.50
C GLY A 5 -14.50 13.57 9.39
N LEU A 6 -13.59 14.37 8.82
CA LEU A 6 -12.73 14.03 7.68
C LEU A 6 -11.30 13.71 8.13
N SER A 7 -10.61 12.88 7.35
CA SER A 7 -9.21 12.53 7.59
C SER A 7 -8.48 12.19 6.29
N PHE A 8 -7.15 12.26 6.31
CA PHE A 8 -6.28 11.74 5.26
C PHE A 8 -5.80 10.34 5.65
N LEU A 9 -6.13 9.36 4.82
CA LEU A 9 -5.81 7.96 5.06
C LEU A 9 -5.27 7.32 3.80
N SER A 10 -4.42 6.30 3.98
CA SER A 10 -4.01 5.44 2.87
C SER A 10 -5.21 4.66 2.35
N LEU A 11 -5.43 4.65 1.03
CA LEU A 11 -6.51 3.87 0.41
C LEU A 11 -6.49 2.38 0.82
N ARG A 12 -5.29 1.85 1.09
CA ARG A 12 -5.08 0.47 1.53
C ARG A 12 -5.78 0.12 2.85
N THR A 13 -5.94 1.08 3.75
CA THR A 13 -6.54 0.81 5.07
C THR A 13 -8.06 0.94 5.05
N VAL A 14 -8.62 1.65 4.07
CA VAL A 14 -10.04 2.02 4.02
C VAL A 14 -10.83 1.28 2.93
N ARG A 15 -10.17 0.43 2.13
CA ARG A 15 -10.75 -0.25 0.96
C ARG A 15 -12.05 -1.01 1.26
N ARG A 16 -12.11 -1.73 2.38
CA ARG A 16 -13.32 -2.49 2.79
C ARG A 16 -14.48 -1.58 3.14
N GLU A 17 -14.21 -0.53 3.91
CA GLU A 17 -15.23 0.41 4.36
C GLU A 17 -15.78 1.26 3.21
N LEU A 18 -14.93 1.62 2.24
CA LEU A 18 -15.36 2.25 0.99
C LEU A 18 -16.27 1.31 0.19
N ALA A 19 -15.88 0.04 0.02
CA ALA A 19 -16.70 -0.95 -0.69
C ALA A 19 -18.03 -1.25 0.02
N ALA A 20 -18.05 -1.17 1.36
CA ALA A 20 -19.27 -1.30 2.17
C ALA A 20 -20.13 -0.02 2.21
N GLY A 21 -19.65 1.09 1.63
CA GLY A 21 -20.38 2.37 1.63
C GLY A 21 -20.39 3.09 2.98
N HIS A 22 -19.56 2.68 3.94
CA HIS A 22 -19.48 3.34 5.25
C HIS A 22 -18.59 4.60 5.23
N MET A 23 -17.79 4.76 4.19
CA MET A 23 -16.94 5.94 3.93
C MET A 23 -17.18 6.43 2.50
N ALA A 24 -17.01 7.74 2.29
CA ALA A 24 -16.97 8.35 0.97
C ALA A 24 -15.55 8.85 0.68
N LEU A 25 -15.08 8.65 -0.55
CA LEU A 25 -13.86 9.27 -1.05
C LEU A 25 -14.21 10.66 -1.58
N LEU A 26 -13.50 11.69 -1.13
CA LEU A 26 -13.67 13.06 -1.61
C LEU A 26 -12.76 13.33 -2.80
N ASP A 27 -13.31 13.91 -3.87
CA ASP A 27 -12.54 14.39 -5.01
C ASP A 27 -11.92 15.76 -4.66
N ILE A 28 -10.61 15.78 -4.46
CA ILE A 28 -9.85 16.95 -4.03
C ILE A 28 -8.71 17.17 -5.02
N CYS A 29 -8.58 18.39 -5.53
CA CYS A 29 -7.50 18.77 -6.44
C CYS A 29 -6.13 18.46 -5.84
N GLY A 30 -5.27 17.76 -6.59
CA GLY A 30 -3.94 17.34 -6.13
C GLY A 30 -3.91 16.03 -5.33
N MET A 31 -5.04 15.33 -5.18
CA MET A 31 -5.13 13.99 -4.61
C MET A 31 -5.45 12.93 -5.68
N PRO A 32 -5.06 11.66 -5.48
CA PRO A 32 -4.32 11.12 -4.34
C PRO A 32 -2.81 11.42 -4.40
N ILE A 33 -2.18 11.54 -3.23
CA ILE A 33 -0.72 11.52 -3.13
C ILE A 33 -0.24 10.07 -3.33
N VAL A 34 0.42 9.81 -4.46
CA VAL A 34 0.95 8.48 -4.79
C VAL A 34 2.31 8.28 -4.11
N GLY A 35 2.31 7.54 -3.02
CA GLY A 35 3.54 7.13 -2.31
C GLY A 35 4.24 5.93 -2.97
N LYS A 36 5.57 5.88 -2.85
CA LYS A 36 6.38 4.72 -3.25
C LYS A 36 6.73 3.89 -2.02
N TRP A 37 6.60 2.57 -2.14
CA TRP A 37 7.04 1.62 -1.14
C TRP A 37 8.38 1.03 -1.54
N TYR A 38 9.27 0.82 -0.56
CA TYR A 38 10.62 0.33 -0.81
C TYR A 38 10.90 -0.90 0.05
N VAL A 39 11.55 -1.90 -0.56
CA VAL A 39 12.10 -3.06 0.16
C VAL A 39 13.55 -2.74 0.51
N THR A 40 13.86 -2.60 1.80
CA THR A 40 15.19 -2.19 2.29
C THR A 40 15.80 -3.22 3.23
N HIS A 41 17.12 -3.35 3.23
CA HIS A 41 17.89 -4.09 4.23
C HIS A 41 19.22 -3.39 4.52
N LEU A 42 19.85 -3.70 5.65
CA LEU A 42 21.17 -3.18 6.00
C LEU A 42 22.21 -3.61 4.95
N SER A 43 23.02 -2.67 4.47
CA SER A 43 24.05 -2.91 3.44
C SER A 43 25.11 -3.91 3.90
N GLN A 44 25.45 -3.91 5.18
CA GLN A 44 26.45 -4.79 5.78
C GLN A 44 25.93 -6.23 5.99
N LYS A 45 24.62 -6.47 5.94
CA LYS A 45 24.04 -7.80 6.17
C LYS A 45 23.83 -8.54 4.86
N LYS A 46 24.47 -9.72 4.75
CA LYS A 46 24.15 -10.69 3.70
C LYS A 46 22.78 -11.29 3.99
N LEU A 47 21.88 -11.20 3.01
CA LEU A 47 20.58 -11.84 3.08
C LEU A 47 20.74 -13.36 3.02
N SER A 48 19.98 -14.09 3.84
CA SER A 48 19.87 -15.54 3.72
C SER A 48 19.27 -15.92 2.34
N PRO A 49 19.48 -17.15 1.86
CA PRO A 49 18.87 -17.61 0.60
C PRO A 49 17.35 -17.39 0.57
N ALA A 50 16.65 -17.66 1.68
CA ALA A 50 15.21 -17.43 1.80
C ALA A 50 14.84 -15.93 1.68
N ALA A 51 15.60 -15.04 2.33
CA ALA A 51 15.34 -13.60 2.26
C ALA A 51 15.65 -13.02 0.87
N GLN A 52 16.64 -13.56 0.16
CA GLN A 52 16.93 -13.20 -1.24
C GLN A 52 15.79 -13.62 -2.17
N ALA A 53 15.30 -14.86 -2.02
CA ALA A 53 14.16 -15.35 -2.79
C ALA A 53 12.90 -14.50 -2.51
N PHE A 54 12.66 -14.13 -1.26
CA PHE A 54 11.53 -13.27 -0.89
C PHE A 54 11.68 -11.85 -1.45
N LYS A 55 12.88 -11.25 -1.35
CA LYS A 55 13.15 -9.95 -1.96
C LYS A 55 12.88 -10.00 -3.46
N LYS A 56 13.34 -11.05 -4.15
CA LYS A 56 13.09 -11.24 -5.58
C LYS A 56 11.59 -11.33 -5.86
N PHE A 57 10.87 -12.17 -5.12
CA PHE A 57 9.41 -12.30 -5.23
C PHE A 57 8.66 -10.97 -5.07
N LEU A 58 9.11 -10.09 -4.16
CA LEU A 58 8.47 -8.80 -3.91
C LEU A 58 8.75 -7.73 -4.97
N ILE A 59 9.89 -7.79 -5.66
CA ILE A 59 10.33 -6.76 -6.63
C ILE A 59 10.16 -7.18 -8.08
N GLU A 60 10.05 -8.48 -8.34
CA GLU A 60 9.77 -9.01 -9.67
C GLU A 60 8.38 -8.51 -10.08
N PRO A 61 8.23 -7.91 -11.28
CA PRO A 61 6.98 -7.29 -11.70
C PRO A 61 5.90 -8.34 -11.91
N ALA A 62 5.22 -8.72 -10.83
CA ALA A 62 3.94 -9.37 -10.89
C ALA A 62 2.90 -8.27 -11.12
N GLU A 63 2.53 -8.03 -12.38
CA GLU A 63 1.37 -7.21 -12.76
C GLU A 63 0.13 -7.41 -11.85
N PRO A 64 -0.22 -8.62 -11.36
CA PRO A 64 -1.34 -8.78 -10.43
C PRO A 64 -1.10 -8.31 -8.98
N LEU A 65 0.14 -8.12 -8.52
CA LEU A 65 0.42 -7.74 -7.12
C LEU A 65 0.26 -6.23 -6.88
N ASN A 66 0.50 -5.42 -7.92
CA ASN A 66 0.30 -3.98 -7.85
C ASN A 66 -1.18 -3.60 -7.71
N GLU A 67 -2.09 -4.31 -8.38
CA GLU A 67 -3.53 -4.12 -8.22
C GLU A 67 -4.10 -4.73 -6.94
N ALA A 68 -3.50 -5.83 -6.46
CA ALA A 68 -3.89 -6.42 -5.17
C ALA A 68 -3.60 -5.49 -3.98
N TRP A 69 -2.60 -4.59 -4.11
CA TRP A 69 -2.19 -3.63 -3.09
C TRP A 69 -2.52 -2.16 -3.42
N ALA A 70 -3.10 -1.86 -4.58
CA ALA A 70 -3.74 -0.57 -4.85
C ALA A 70 -5.13 -0.52 -4.22
#